data_AF-A0A7L2QJW5-F1
#
_entry.id   AF-A0A7L2QJW5-F1
#
_cell.length_a   1.000
_cell.length_b   1.000
_cell.length_c   1.000
_cell.angle_alpha   90.00
_cell.angle_beta   90.00
_cell.angle_gamma   90.00
#
_symmetry.space_group_name_H-M   'P 1'
#
loop_
_entity.id
_entity.type
_entity.pdbx_description
1 polymer ?
#
loop_
_entity_poly.entity_id
_entity_poly.type
_entity_poly.pdbx_seq_one_letter_code
_entity_poly.pdbx_strand_id
1 'polypeptide(L)'
;GLADTAKKNFGGGNTAWEEKTLSKYESSEIRLVEIIENLCDSSNFECNNMVEEHEELIEKWWFKLKKKYPDLFKWFCIETIEVCCPTGTYGPDCLACHGGSERPCHGNGHCDGDGTRGGDGSCSCKKEYTGQFCLDCSSGYFSSLRNETHSVCTACHAACKTCTGSSNKDCQDCKEGWIKNEDGACVDLDECAASPCKDHQYCLNTDGSYSCK
;
A
#
# COMPACT_ATOMS: atom_id res chain seq x y z
N GLY A 1 8.91 -18.62 8.74
CA GLY A 1 8.98 -20.10 8.68
C GLY A 1 9.70 -20.64 7.43
N LEU A 2 8.99 -20.83 6.31
CA LEU A 2 9.50 -21.58 5.14
C LEU A 2 10.78 -21.01 4.52
N ALA A 3 10.85 -19.68 4.36
CA ALA A 3 12.01 -18.98 3.81
C ALA A 3 13.19 -19.00 4.80
N ASP A 4 12.92 -18.83 6.09
CA ASP A 4 13.94 -18.75 7.14
C ASP A 4 14.69 -20.07 7.32
N THR A 5 14.01 -21.20 7.12
CA THR A 5 14.63 -22.55 7.19
C THR A 5 15.17 -23.04 5.85
N ALA A 6 15.00 -22.31 4.75
CA ALA A 6 15.31 -22.80 3.40
C ALA A 6 16.80 -23.12 3.18
N LYS A 7 17.70 -22.47 3.92
CA LYS A 7 19.16 -22.65 3.82
C LYS A 7 19.74 -23.47 4.98
N LYS A 8 18.90 -23.98 5.89
CA LYS A 8 19.35 -24.80 7.01
C LYS A 8 19.60 -26.25 6.58
N ASN A 9 20.18 -27.03 7.49
CA ASN A 9 20.43 -28.46 7.38
C ASN A 9 20.20 -29.11 8.75
N PHE A 10 20.45 -30.41 8.89
CA PHE A 10 20.26 -31.13 10.16
C PHE A 10 21.22 -30.69 11.28
N GLY A 11 22.12 -29.73 11.05
CA GLY A 11 23.04 -29.19 12.05
C GLY A 11 24.23 -30.09 12.37
N GLY A 12 24.43 -31.20 11.64
CA GLY A 12 25.56 -32.11 11.82
C GLY A 12 26.69 -31.87 10.80
N GLY A 13 27.94 -32.07 11.24
CA GLY A 13 29.15 -31.68 10.53
C GLY A 13 29.46 -32.44 9.23
N ASN A 14 28.58 -33.34 8.76
CA ASN A 14 28.81 -34.14 7.55
C ASN A 14 27.53 -34.31 6.71
N THR A 15 27.08 -33.22 6.08
CA THR A 15 25.90 -33.15 5.21
C THR A 15 25.86 -34.21 4.11
N ALA A 16 27.00 -34.62 3.55
CA ALA A 16 27.06 -35.64 2.50
C ALA A 16 26.74 -37.07 2.99
N TRP A 17 27.02 -37.38 4.26
CA TRP A 17 26.61 -38.65 4.88
C TRP A 17 25.13 -38.60 5.25
N GLU A 18 24.67 -37.47 5.79
CA GLU A 18 23.27 -37.27 6.17
C GLU A 18 22.34 -37.35 4.96
N GLU A 19 22.66 -36.71 3.83
CA GLU A 19 21.86 -36.79 2.61
C GLU A 19 21.81 -38.19 1.98
N LYS A 20 22.80 -39.05 2.27
CA LYS A 20 22.86 -40.44 1.79
C LYS A 20 22.08 -41.42 2.67
N THR A 21 21.89 -41.07 3.93
CA THR A 21 21.41 -42.00 4.98
C THR A 21 20.05 -41.58 5.54
N LEU A 22 19.72 -40.28 5.47
CA LEU A 22 18.45 -39.68 5.89
C LEU A 22 17.71 -39.09 4.68
N SER A 23 16.41 -38.82 4.87
CA SER A 23 15.65 -38.02 3.90
C SER A 23 16.19 -36.59 3.86
N LYS A 24 16.03 -35.89 2.73
CA LYS A 24 16.52 -34.51 2.58
C LYS A 24 15.92 -33.60 3.66
N TYR A 25 16.75 -32.76 4.31
CA TYR A 25 16.30 -31.78 5.30
C TYR A 25 15.12 -30.94 4.78
N GLU A 26 15.19 -30.54 3.50
CA GLU A 26 14.17 -29.75 2.81
C GLU A 26 12.74 -30.31 2.94
N SER A 27 12.59 -31.64 3.00
CA SER A 27 11.31 -32.35 3.09
C SER A 27 11.16 -33.16 4.39
N SER A 28 12.02 -32.91 5.37
CA SER A 28 12.03 -33.64 6.64
C SER A 28 10.97 -33.14 7.61
N GLU A 29 10.61 -33.99 8.58
CA GLU A 29 9.76 -33.63 9.72
C GLU A 29 10.45 -32.61 10.64
N ILE A 30 11.76 -32.75 10.85
CA ILE A 30 12.56 -31.81 11.66
C ILE A 30 12.42 -30.38 11.13
N ARG A 31 12.54 -30.19 9.80
CA ARG A 31 12.34 -28.87 9.21
C ARG A 31 10.92 -28.35 9.41
N LEU A 32 9.91 -29.23 9.36
CA LEU A 32 8.52 -28.84 9.59
C LEU A 32 8.30 -28.34 11.03
N VAL A 33 8.81 -29.07 12.02
CA VAL A 33 8.75 -28.67 13.44
C VAL A 33 9.45 -27.33 13.64
N GLU A 34 10.67 -27.15 13.11
CA GLU A 34 11.38 -25.86 13.16
C GLU A 34 10.59 -24.72 12.51
N ILE A 35 9.85 -25.00 11.43
CA ILE A 35 9.00 -24.00 10.80
C ILE A 35 7.87 -23.62 11.76
N ILE A 36 7.13 -24.61 12.26
CA ILE A 36 5.93 -24.43 13.09
C ILE A 36 6.27 -23.70 14.40
N GLU A 37 7.32 -24.11 15.10
CA GLU A 37 7.77 -23.47 16.35
C GLU A 37 8.14 -21.99 16.19
N ASN A 38 8.54 -21.58 14.98
CA ASN A 38 8.93 -20.20 14.67
C ASN A 38 7.88 -19.46 13.81
N LEU A 39 6.65 -19.98 13.68
CA LEU A 39 5.57 -19.30 12.95
C LEU A 39 5.01 -18.12 13.73
N CYS A 40 4.75 -18.33 15.02
CA CYS A 40 4.05 -17.38 15.88
C CYS A 40 4.96 -16.93 17.03
N ASP A 41 4.84 -15.66 17.44
CA ASP A 41 5.40 -15.23 18.71
C ASP A 41 4.67 -15.94 19.86
N SER A 42 5.41 -16.34 20.91
CA SER A 42 4.85 -17.02 22.09
C SER A 42 3.70 -16.25 22.78
N SER A 43 3.66 -14.92 22.64
CA SER A 43 2.62 -14.06 23.19
C SER A 43 1.37 -13.93 22.30
N ASN A 44 1.44 -14.36 21.03
CA ASN A 44 0.34 -14.23 20.08
C ASN A 44 -0.60 -15.44 20.16
N PHE A 45 -1.54 -15.40 21.10
CA PHE A 45 -2.45 -16.51 21.37
C PHE A 45 -3.29 -16.93 20.15
N GLU A 46 -3.80 -15.97 19.38
CA GLU A 46 -4.64 -16.26 18.20
C GLU A 46 -3.86 -16.99 17.11
N CYS A 47 -2.61 -16.59 16.87
CA CYS A 47 -1.74 -17.25 15.91
C CYS A 47 -1.42 -18.68 16.35
N ASN A 48 -1.03 -18.88 17.61
CA ASN A 48 -0.71 -20.20 18.14
C ASN A 48 -1.93 -21.13 18.10
N ASN A 49 -3.11 -20.64 18.51
CA ASN A 49 -4.35 -21.42 18.45
C ASN A 49 -4.69 -21.85 17.01
N MET A 50 -4.53 -20.97 16.02
CA MET A 50 -4.78 -21.32 14.61
C MET A 50 -3.83 -22.40 14.10
N VAL A 51 -2.55 -22.31 14.48
CA VAL A 51 -1.54 -23.32 14.10
C VAL A 51 -1.87 -24.67 14.75
N GLU A 52 -2.22 -24.68 16.04
CA GLU A 52 -2.62 -25.90 16.75
C GLU A 52 -3.89 -26.53 16.15
N GLU A 53 -4.93 -25.74 15.87
CA GLU A 53 -6.19 -26.23 15.28
C GLU A 53 -6.03 -26.85 13.89
N HIS A 54 -4.95 -26.50 13.17
CA HIS A 54 -4.75 -26.89 11.78
C HIS A 54 -3.44 -27.64 11.52
N GLU A 55 -2.75 -28.08 12.57
CA GLU A 55 -1.47 -28.79 12.49
C GLU A 55 -1.56 -30.01 11.55
N GLU A 56 -2.60 -30.84 11.70
CA GLU A 56 -2.80 -32.03 10.85
C GLU A 56 -2.92 -31.68 9.36
N LEU A 57 -3.56 -30.55 9.01
CA LEU A 57 -3.68 -30.10 7.62
C LEU A 57 -2.32 -29.64 7.07
N ILE A 58 -1.55 -28.93 7.89
CA ILE A 58 -0.21 -28.44 7.54
C ILE A 58 0.73 -29.64 7.31
N GLU A 59 0.73 -30.63 8.20
CA GLU A 59 1.51 -31.86 8.06
C GLU A 59 1.11 -32.65 6.81
N LYS A 60 -0.20 -32.86 6.61
CA LYS A 60 -0.72 -33.54 5.42
C LYS A 60 -0.26 -32.84 4.15
N TRP A 61 -0.26 -31.51 4.15
CA TRP A 61 0.25 -30.75 3.03
C TRP A 61 1.74 -30.99 2.82
N TRP A 62 2.54 -30.82 3.86
CA TRP A 62 3.99 -30.94 3.83
C TRP A 62 4.44 -32.28 3.26
N PHE A 63 3.86 -33.38 3.75
CA PHE A 63 4.31 -34.73 3.40
C PHE A 63 3.65 -35.29 2.13
N LYS A 64 2.39 -34.90 1.82
CA LYS A 64 1.60 -35.58 0.77
C LYS A 64 1.14 -34.66 -0.36
N LEU A 65 0.88 -33.38 -0.10
CA LEU A 65 0.19 -32.51 -1.07
C LEU A 65 1.08 -31.42 -1.67
N LYS A 66 2.21 -31.08 -1.06
CA LYS A 66 3.13 -30.01 -1.48
C LYS A 66 3.52 -30.04 -2.96
N LYS A 67 3.73 -31.23 -3.54
CA LYS A 67 4.04 -31.36 -4.98
C LYS A 67 2.86 -31.04 -5.90
N LYS A 68 1.64 -31.36 -5.45
CA LYS A 68 0.41 -31.14 -6.22
C LYS A 68 -0.09 -29.70 -6.04
N TYR A 69 0.08 -29.13 -4.85
CA TYR A 69 -0.35 -27.79 -4.48
C TYR A 69 0.85 -27.03 -3.87
N PRO A 70 1.76 -26.50 -4.69
CA PRO A 70 2.99 -25.87 -4.20
C PRO A 70 2.74 -24.54 -3.48
N ASP A 71 1.63 -23.88 -3.78
CA ASP A 71 1.21 -22.64 -3.12
C ASP A 71 0.41 -22.98 -1.85
N LEU A 72 1.09 -22.94 -0.71
CA LEU A 72 0.48 -23.19 0.60
C LEU A 72 -0.62 -22.18 0.90
N PHE A 73 -0.44 -20.90 0.57
CA PHE A 73 -1.42 -19.86 0.89
C PHE A 73 -2.74 -20.09 0.16
N LYS A 74 -2.64 -20.37 -1.15
CA LYS A 74 -3.80 -20.69 -1.98
C LYS A 74 -4.50 -21.96 -1.50
N TRP A 75 -3.76 -23.05 -1.33
CA TRP A 75 -4.34 -24.33 -0.93
C TRP A 75 -4.94 -24.28 0.47
N PHE A 76 -4.20 -23.76 1.44
CA PHE A 76 -4.60 -23.77 2.84
C PHE A 76 -5.64 -22.68 3.10
N CYS A 77 -5.25 -21.41 2.98
CA CYS A 77 -6.06 -20.30 3.47
C CYS A 77 -7.28 -19.98 2.59
N ILE A 78 -7.13 -20.06 1.27
CA ILE A 78 -8.20 -19.72 0.32
C ILE A 78 -9.12 -20.92 0.08
N GLU A 79 -8.56 -22.09 -0.26
CA GLU A 79 -9.33 -23.25 -0.74
C GLU A 79 -9.71 -24.25 0.36
N THR A 80 -8.94 -24.39 1.44
CA THR A 80 -9.18 -25.45 2.45
C THR A 80 -9.93 -24.93 3.67
N ILE A 81 -9.47 -23.84 4.29
CA ILE A 81 -10.11 -23.26 5.48
C ILE A 81 -10.96 -22.01 5.18
N GLU A 82 -10.89 -21.50 3.95
CA GLU A 82 -11.73 -20.42 3.42
C GLU A 82 -11.73 -19.11 4.24
N VAL A 83 -10.66 -18.82 4.98
CA VAL A 83 -10.54 -17.57 5.78
C VAL A 83 -9.82 -16.43 5.04
N CYS A 84 -9.17 -16.73 3.91
CA CYS A 84 -8.56 -15.74 3.02
C CYS A 84 -9.30 -15.63 1.68
N CYS A 85 -9.04 -14.53 0.98
CA CYS A 85 -9.40 -14.31 -0.41
C CYS A 85 -8.13 -14.18 -1.29
N PRO A 86 -8.24 -14.40 -2.61
CA PRO A 86 -7.21 -13.98 -3.55
C PRO A 86 -6.90 -12.49 -3.44
N THR A 87 -5.69 -12.08 -3.80
CA THR A 87 -5.32 -10.66 -3.85
C THR A 87 -6.23 -9.88 -4.81
N GLY A 88 -6.62 -8.68 -4.40
CA GLY A 88 -7.54 -7.79 -5.10
C GLY A 88 -9.01 -8.16 -4.97
N THR A 89 -9.35 -9.06 -4.04
CA THR A 89 -10.74 -9.38 -3.71
C THR A 89 -11.00 -9.30 -2.21
N TYR A 90 -12.28 -9.14 -1.84
CA TYR A 90 -12.70 -8.84 -0.47
C TYR A 90 -14.05 -9.48 -0.12
N GLY A 91 -14.38 -9.48 1.17
CA GLY A 91 -15.69 -9.90 1.66
C GLY A 91 -15.91 -11.41 1.63
N PRO A 92 -17.07 -11.89 2.11
CA PRO A 92 -17.35 -13.31 2.29
C PRO A 92 -17.26 -14.10 0.97
N ASP A 93 -17.68 -13.48 -0.13
CA ASP A 93 -17.70 -14.10 -1.47
C ASP A 93 -16.44 -13.80 -2.31
N CYS A 94 -15.42 -13.13 -1.73
CA CYS A 94 -14.22 -12.69 -2.45
C CYS A 94 -14.54 -11.91 -3.74
N LEU A 95 -15.35 -10.86 -3.62
CA LEU A 95 -15.70 -9.96 -4.71
C LEU A 95 -14.50 -9.09 -5.10
N ALA A 96 -14.40 -8.71 -6.37
CA ALA A 96 -13.31 -7.84 -6.82
C ALA A 96 -13.38 -6.44 -6.19
N CYS A 97 -12.25 -5.95 -5.71
CA CYS A 97 -12.08 -4.58 -5.24
C CYS A 97 -12.49 -3.56 -6.32
N HIS A 98 -12.85 -2.34 -5.90
CA HIS A 98 -13.00 -1.23 -6.84
C HIS A 98 -11.72 -1.05 -7.68
N GLY A 99 -11.87 -0.89 -8.99
CA GLY A 99 -10.73 -0.86 -9.93
C GLY A 99 -10.24 -2.23 -10.39
N GLY A 100 -10.86 -3.32 -9.92
CA GLY A 100 -10.57 -4.70 -10.32
C GLY A 100 -9.57 -5.41 -9.41
N SER A 101 -9.45 -6.72 -9.58
CA SER A 101 -8.58 -7.57 -8.76
C SER A 101 -7.11 -7.53 -9.16
N GLU A 102 -6.80 -7.27 -10.43
CA GLU A 102 -5.39 -7.17 -10.89
C GLU A 102 -4.72 -5.87 -10.43
N ARG A 103 -5.49 -4.78 -10.35
CA ARG A 103 -5.00 -3.45 -9.96
C ARG A 103 -6.02 -2.71 -9.11
N PRO A 104 -6.25 -3.15 -7.86
CA PRO A 104 -7.18 -2.50 -6.95
C PRO A 104 -6.92 -0.99 -6.85
N CYS A 105 -8.00 -0.21 -6.84
CA CYS A 105 -7.96 1.26 -6.83
C CYS A 105 -7.10 1.86 -7.97
N HIS A 106 -7.03 1.16 -9.10
CA HIS A 106 -6.17 1.45 -10.25
C HIS A 106 -4.67 1.58 -9.92
N GLY A 107 -4.22 1.09 -8.76
CA GLY A 107 -2.85 1.27 -8.24
C GLY A 107 -2.61 2.62 -7.53
N ASN A 108 -3.66 3.41 -7.35
CA ASN A 108 -3.62 4.76 -6.78
C ASN A 108 -4.20 4.83 -5.36
N GLY A 109 -4.50 3.68 -4.76
CA GLY A 109 -5.04 3.59 -3.40
C GLY A 109 -4.91 2.19 -2.83
N HIS A 110 -5.45 2.01 -1.62
CA HIS A 110 -5.57 0.73 -0.94
C HIS A 110 -7.04 0.30 -0.88
N CYS A 111 -7.31 -0.97 -1.17
CA CYS A 111 -8.65 -1.53 -1.10
C CYS A 111 -8.94 -2.04 0.31
N ASP A 112 -10.09 -1.64 0.87
CA ASP A 112 -10.56 -2.14 2.15
C ASP A 112 -10.93 -3.63 2.05
N GLY A 113 -10.28 -4.45 2.88
CA GLY A 113 -10.48 -5.90 2.91
C GLY A 113 -9.69 -6.69 1.85
N ASP A 114 -8.71 -6.09 1.16
CA ASP A 114 -7.89 -6.76 0.15
C ASP A 114 -7.27 -8.08 0.65
N GLY A 115 -7.65 -9.19 0.03
CA GLY A 115 -7.19 -10.54 0.37
C GLY A 115 -7.88 -11.16 1.59
N THR A 116 -8.90 -10.50 2.15
CA THR A 116 -9.60 -10.92 3.37
C THR A 116 -11.06 -11.24 3.10
N ARG A 117 -11.67 -12.03 4.00
CA ARG A 117 -13.12 -12.27 4.00
C ARG A 117 -13.94 -11.12 4.58
N GLY A 118 -13.29 -10.04 5.00
CA GLY A 118 -13.93 -8.83 5.51
C GLY A 118 -13.82 -7.66 4.53
N GLY A 119 -14.20 -6.48 5.02
CA GLY A 119 -14.13 -5.21 4.30
C GLY A 119 -15.27 -4.97 3.32
N ASP A 120 -15.30 -3.76 2.78
CA ASP A 120 -16.33 -3.28 1.85
C ASP A 120 -15.84 -3.03 0.42
N GLY A 121 -14.54 -3.22 0.18
CA GLY A 121 -13.92 -3.06 -1.15
C GLY A 121 -13.70 -1.62 -1.58
N SER A 122 -13.96 -0.65 -0.70
CA SER A 122 -13.76 0.76 -0.95
C SER A 122 -12.28 1.12 -1.06
N CYS A 123 -12.00 2.25 -1.72
CA CYS A 123 -10.63 2.69 -1.97
C CYS A 123 -10.23 3.84 -1.07
N SER A 124 -9.16 3.65 -0.31
CA SER A 124 -8.41 4.70 0.38
C SER A 124 -7.32 5.23 -0.54
N CYS A 125 -7.56 6.38 -1.19
CA CYS A 125 -6.66 6.93 -2.19
C CYS A 125 -5.37 7.52 -1.61
N LYS A 126 -4.29 7.46 -2.38
CA LYS A 126 -3.09 8.28 -2.15
C LYS A 126 -3.45 9.76 -2.22
N LYS A 127 -2.68 10.62 -1.54
CA LYS A 127 -3.01 12.06 -1.37
C LYS A 127 -3.28 12.80 -2.68
N GLU A 128 -2.60 12.41 -3.76
CA GLU A 128 -2.70 13.03 -5.10
C GLU A 128 -4.01 12.67 -5.82
N TYR A 129 -4.71 11.65 -5.33
CA TYR A 129 -5.86 11.03 -5.99
C TYR A 129 -7.11 11.07 -5.11
N THR A 130 -8.27 11.08 -5.76
CA THR A 130 -9.59 11.10 -5.13
C THR A 130 -10.61 10.34 -5.98
N GLY A 131 -11.84 10.25 -5.47
CA GLY A 131 -12.95 9.52 -6.07
C GLY A 131 -12.98 8.04 -5.71
N GLN A 132 -14.08 7.37 -6.06
CA GLN A 132 -14.34 5.96 -5.70
C GLN A 132 -13.26 4.98 -6.18
N PHE A 133 -12.61 5.31 -7.30
CA PHE A 133 -11.64 4.44 -7.97
C PHE A 133 -10.20 4.99 -7.94
N CYS A 134 -9.96 6.11 -7.25
CA CYS A 134 -8.67 6.82 -7.23
C CYS A 134 -8.13 7.18 -8.63
N LEU A 135 -9.02 7.62 -9.52
CA LEU A 135 -8.67 8.06 -10.88
C LEU A 135 -8.68 9.57 -11.05
N ASP A 136 -9.36 10.29 -10.17
CA ASP A 136 -9.44 11.74 -10.22
C ASP A 136 -8.32 12.37 -9.40
N CYS A 137 -7.86 13.55 -9.79
CA CYS A 137 -6.81 14.24 -9.05
C CYS A 137 -7.41 15.06 -7.91
N SER A 138 -6.77 14.97 -6.75
CA SER A 138 -7.12 15.76 -5.58
C SER A 138 -6.89 17.26 -5.82
N SER A 139 -7.49 18.10 -4.97
CA SER A 139 -7.24 19.54 -5.00
C SER A 139 -5.74 19.84 -4.87
N GLY A 140 -5.23 20.77 -5.69
CA GLY A 140 -3.79 21.06 -5.80
C GLY A 140 -3.01 20.11 -6.73
N TYR A 141 -3.68 19.19 -7.42
CA TYR A 141 -3.09 18.33 -8.45
C TYR A 141 -3.89 18.43 -9.75
N PHE A 142 -3.22 18.24 -10.88
CA PHE A 142 -3.84 18.15 -12.20
C PHE A 142 -3.47 16.83 -12.88
N SER A 143 -4.31 16.40 -13.82
CA SER A 143 -4.04 15.18 -14.58
C SER A 143 -3.09 15.48 -15.74
N SER A 144 -1.86 14.99 -15.66
CA SER A 144 -0.86 15.12 -16.72
C SER A 144 -1.02 14.04 -17.81
N LEU A 145 -1.65 12.92 -17.45
CA LEU A 145 -1.99 11.83 -18.37
C LEU A 145 -3.24 11.13 -17.83
N ARG A 146 -4.26 10.93 -18.67
CA ARG A 146 -5.48 10.19 -18.31
C ARG A 146 -5.95 9.27 -19.42
N ASN A 147 -6.10 8.00 -19.07
CA ASN A 147 -6.80 6.97 -19.82
C ASN A 147 -7.90 6.37 -18.93
N GLU A 148 -8.68 5.43 -19.47
CA GLU A 148 -9.77 4.76 -18.74
C GLU A 148 -9.29 4.06 -17.45
N THR A 149 -8.09 3.47 -17.47
CA THR A 149 -7.54 2.68 -16.36
C THR A 149 -6.32 3.30 -15.70
N HIS A 150 -5.87 4.47 -16.14
CA HIS A 150 -4.62 5.07 -15.67
C HIS A 150 -4.72 6.58 -15.60
N SER A 151 -4.36 7.15 -14.45
CA SER A 151 -4.32 8.59 -14.23
C SER A 151 -3.01 8.95 -13.53
N VAL A 152 -2.31 9.94 -14.06
CA VAL A 152 -1.09 10.50 -13.45
C VAL A 152 -1.45 11.89 -12.94
N CYS A 153 -1.47 12.03 -11.62
CA CYS A 153 -1.76 13.30 -10.96
C CYS A 153 -0.45 13.99 -10.55
N THR A 154 -0.24 15.18 -11.09
CA THR A 154 0.96 15.99 -10.86
C THR A 154 0.58 17.22 -10.04
N ALA A 155 1.44 17.62 -9.10
CA ALA A 155 1.18 18.78 -8.26
C ALA A 155 1.13 20.07 -9.08
N CYS A 156 0.19 20.95 -8.72
CA CYS A 156 0.14 22.31 -9.22
C CYS A 156 1.33 23.14 -8.73
N HIS A 157 1.58 24.28 -9.38
CA HIS A 157 2.47 25.29 -8.83
C HIS A 157 2.03 25.73 -7.43
N ALA A 158 2.96 26.12 -6.57
CA ALA A 158 2.68 26.51 -5.18
C ALA A 158 1.66 27.67 -5.06
N ALA A 159 1.64 28.56 -6.05
CA ALA A 159 0.72 29.68 -6.19
C ALA A 159 -0.71 29.30 -6.61
N CYS A 160 -0.93 28.10 -7.18
CA CYS A 160 -2.22 27.71 -7.72
C CYS A 160 -3.07 26.96 -6.69
N LYS A 161 -4.33 27.34 -6.54
CA LYS A 161 -5.33 26.54 -5.80
C LYS A 161 -5.81 25.35 -6.64
N THR A 162 -6.03 25.59 -7.93
CA THR A 162 -6.41 24.62 -8.96
C THR A 162 -5.62 24.95 -10.23
N CYS A 163 -5.28 23.95 -11.04
CA CYS A 163 -4.44 24.17 -12.22
C CYS A 163 -4.75 23.17 -13.34
N THR A 164 -4.31 23.52 -14.55
CA THR A 164 -4.30 22.63 -15.73
C THR A 164 -2.89 22.22 -16.14
N GLY A 165 -1.88 22.67 -15.40
CA GLY A 165 -0.46 22.48 -15.67
C GLY A 165 0.39 22.82 -14.44
N SER A 166 1.70 22.61 -14.54
CA SER A 166 2.63 22.77 -13.42
C SER A 166 3.19 24.18 -13.27
N SER A 167 2.93 25.09 -14.21
CA SER A 167 3.42 26.47 -14.17
C SER A 167 2.50 27.37 -13.35
N ASN A 168 3.04 28.48 -12.84
CA ASN A 168 2.24 29.54 -12.21
C ASN A 168 1.31 30.26 -13.21
N LYS A 169 1.49 30.05 -14.52
CA LYS A 169 0.59 30.50 -15.59
C LYS A 169 -0.58 29.56 -15.84
N ASP A 170 -0.46 28.30 -15.41
CA ASP A 170 -1.50 27.28 -15.62
C ASP A 170 -2.52 27.23 -14.49
N CYS A 171 -2.47 28.20 -13.57
CA CYS A 171 -3.43 28.32 -12.48
C CYS A 171 -4.80 28.73 -13.04
N GLN A 172 -5.82 27.92 -12.73
CA GLN A 172 -7.21 28.33 -12.93
C GLN A 172 -7.57 29.38 -11.87
N ASP A 173 -7.29 29.07 -10.61
CA ASP A 173 -7.43 29.97 -9.47
C ASP A 173 -6.10 30.14 -8.72
N CYS A 174 -5.75 31.37 -8.38
CA CYS A 174 -4.64 31.66 -7.47
C CYS A 174 -5.02 31.31 -6.02
N LYS A 175 -4.05 30.89 -5.21
CA LYS A 175 -4.24 30.77 -3.76
C LYS A 175 -4.43 32.15 -3.12
N GLU A 176 -4.95 32.16 -1.90
CA GLU A 176 -4.95 33.36 -1.06
C GLU A 176 -3.52 33.87 -0.86
N GLY A 177 -3.33 35.20 -0.89
CA GLY A 177 -2.01 35.83 -0.92
C GLY A 177 -1.35 35.89 -2.32
N TRP A 178 -2.03 35.42 -3.36
CA TRP A 178 -1.54 35.46 -4.74
C TRP A 178 -2.56 36.14 -5.66
N ILE A 179 -2.08 36.91 -6.63
CA ILE A 179 -2.90 37.60 -7.63
C ILE A 179 -2.47 37.27 -9.05
N LYS A 180 -3.42 37.29 -9.98
CA LYS A 180 -3.16 37.05 -11.40
C LYS A 180 -2.64 38.33 -12.06
N ASN A 181 -1.45 38.27 -12.65
CA ASN A 181 -0.85 39.40 -13.36
C ASN A 181 -1.36 39.52 -14.82
N GLU A 182 -0.88 40.52 -15.57
CA GLU A 182 -1.26 40.77 -16.97
C GLU A 182 -0.97 39.58 -17.90
N ASP A 183 0.08 38.79 -17.60
CA ASP A 183 0.44 37.58 -18.34
C ASP A 183 -0.40 36.34 -17.95
N GLY A 184 -1.36 36.49 -17.03
CA GLY A 184 -2.15 35.39 -16.51
C GLY A 184 -1.42 34.51 -15.48
N ALA A 185 -0.23 34.89 -15.03
CA ALA A 185 0.52 34.19 -14.00
C ALA A 185 0.05 34.57 -12.60
N CYS A 186 -0.10 33.59 -11.71
CA CYS A 186 -0.25 33.88 -10.28
C CYS A 186 1.11 34.30 -9.71
N VAL A 187 1.17 35.53 -9.24
CA VAL A 187 2.32 36.14 -8.57
C VAL A 187 1.92 36.52 -7.15
N ASP A 188 2.91 36.57 -6.28
CA ASP A 188 2.73 36.93 -4.89
C ASP A 188 2.15 38.35 -4.76
N LEU A 189 1.15 38.51 -3.89
CA LEU A 189 0.57 39.82 -3.61
C LEU A 189 1.44 40.50 -2.54
N ASP A 190 2.09 41.61 -2.89
CA ASP A 190 2.81 42.38 -1.88
C ASP A 190 1.83 43.14 -0.97
N GLU A 191 1.38 42.50 0.10
CA GLU A 191 0.45 43.12 1.05
C GLU A 191 1.09 44.32 1.75
N CYS A 192 2.42 44.37 1.87
CA CYS A 192 3.14 45.47 2.50
C CYS A 192 3.00 46.79 1.72
N ALA A 193 2.68 46.74 0.43
CA ALA A 193 2.40 47.94 -0.37
C ALA A 193 1.20 48.74 0.17
N ALA A 194 0.26 48.09 0.86
CA ALA A 194 -0.90 48.73 1.50
C ALA A 194 -0.65 49.17 2.95
N SER A 195 0.57 49.02 3.47
CA SER A 195 0.92 49.29 4.88
C SER A 195 -0.04 48.64 5.90
N PRO A 196 -0.19 47.30 5.90
CA PRO A 196 -1.19 46.58 6.71
C PRO A 196 -0.82 46.47 8.20
N CYS A 197 0.44 46.72 8.55
CA CYS A 197 0.96 46.62 9.91
C CYS A 197 0.60 47.85 10.77
N LYS A 198 0.65 47.70 12.10
CA LYS A 198 0.39 48.81 13.03
C LYS A 198 1.54 49.84 13.01
N ASP A 199 1.25 51.04 13.51
CA ASP A 199 2.24 52.10 13.68
C ASP A 199 3.47 51.58 14.47
N HIS A 200 4.67 51.83 13.94
CA HIS A 200 5.99 51.39 14.45
C HIS A 200 6.37 49.92 14.22
N GLN A 201 5.63 49.17 13.40
CA GLN A 201 6.03 47.83 12.96
C GLN A 201 6.66 47.86 11.56
N TYR A 202 7.62 46.98 11.32
CA TYR A 202 8.20 46.74 9.99
C TYR A 202 7.44 45.62 9.28
N CYS A 203 6.97 45.89 8.06
CA CYS A 203 6.32 44.89 7.22
C CYS A 203 7.35 44.15 6.37
N LEU A 204 7.32 42.81 6.43
CA LEU A 204 8.09 41.91 5.59
C LEU A 204 7.15 41.05 4.74
N ASN A 205 7.17 41.27 3.42
CA ASN A 205 6.43 40.44 2.46
C ASN A 205 7.07 39.05 2.34
N THR A 206 6.25 38.00 2.23
CA THR A 206 6.67 36.60 2.16
C THR A 206 5.82 35.84 1.13
N ASP A 207 6.30 34.75 0.55
CA ASP A 207 5.52 34.02 -0.45
C ASP A 207 4.14 33.54 0.09
N GLY A 208 3.07 34.15 -0.41
CA GLY A 208 1.68 33.92 -0.07
C GLY A 208 1.20 34.61 1.21
N SER A 209 1.97 35.51 1.82
CA SER A 209 1.59 36.21 3.06
C SER A 209 2.53 37.37 3.41
N TYR A 210 2.34 37.98 4.59
CA TYR A 210 3.27 38.97 5.13
C TYR A 210 3.46 38.78 6.63
N SER A 211 4.54 39.33 7.17
CA SER A 211 4.79 39.37 8.62
C SER A 211 5.11 40.77 9.09
N CYS A 212 4.48 41.19 10.18
CA CYS A 212 4.81 42.43 10.88
C CYS A 212 5.79 42.12 12.03
N LYS A 213 6.87 42.89 12.11
CA LYS A 213 7.89 42.79 13.16
C LYS A 213 7.93 44.05 14.01
#